data_AF-A0A4S2RES0-F1
#
_entry.id   AF-A0A4S2RES0-F1
#
_cell.length_a   1.000
_cell.length_b   1.000
_cell.length_c   1.000
_cell.angle_alpha   90.00
_cell.angle_beta   90.00
_cell.angle_gamma   90.00
#
_symmetry.space_group_name_H-M   'P 1'
#
loop_
_entity.id
_entity.type
_entity.pdbx_description
1 polymer ?
#
loop_
_entity_poly.entity_id
_entity_poly.type
_entity_poly.pdbx_seq_one_letter_code
_entity_poly.pdbx_strand_id
1 'polypeptide(L)'
;MPSSELQRINSFLSAFARRQAERVADLPGGFAVYDDGFAHSRANNQVIIDKTADPGTLPAVAEEALGHLPHRLVSVLDDDATDWPRHWCERRGFLAIGRFHCFERG
;
A
#
# COMPACT_ATOMS: atom_id res chain seq x y z
N MET A 1 13.09 -15.92 4.27
CA MET A 1 13.14 -15.76 2.80
C MET A 1 11.72 -15.87 2.32
N PRO A 2 11.12 -14.79 1.80
CA PRO A 2 9.85 -14.89 1.09
C PRO A 2 9.98 -15.97 0.02
N SER A 3 8.93 -16.76 -0.18
CA SER A 3 8.89 -17.67 -1.34
C SER A 3 9.13 -16.85 -2.61
N SER A 4 9.91 -17.36 -3.56
CA SER A 4 10.13 -16.71 -4.87
C SER A 4 8.82 -16.41 -5.60
N GLU A 5 7.73 -17.09 -5.23
CA GLU A 5 6.37 -16.82 -5.66
C GLU A 5 5.78 -15.52 -5.07
N LEU A 6 5.92 -15.28 -3.76
CA LEU A 6 5.45 -14.03 -3.13
C LEU A 6 6.17 -12.82 -3.72
N GLN A 7 7.47 -12.93 -3.96
CA GLN A 7 8.26 -11.92 -4.67
C GLN A 7 7.68 -11.60 -6.05
N ARG A 8 7.32 -12.64 -6.80
CA ARG A 8 6.73 -12.50 -8.13
C ARG A 8 5.35 -11.84 -8.07
N ILE A 9 4.53 -12.22 -7.09
CA ILE A 9 3.21 -11.63 -6.86
C ILE A 9 3.35 -10.15 -6.49
N ASN A 10 4.20 -9.80 -5.52
CA ASN A 10 4.43 -8.42 -5.09
C ASN A 10 4.94 -7.54 -6.24
N SER A 11 5.89 -8.06 -7.02
CA SER A 11 6.40 -7.38 -8.24
C SER A 11 5.29 -7.17 -9.26
N PHE A 12 4.43 -8.17 -9.48
CA PHE A 12 3.29 -8.05 -10.38
C PHE A 12 2.30 -6.98 -9.90
N LEU A 13 1.91 -7.00 -8.62
CA LEU A 13 0.97 -6.05 -8.04
C LEU A 13 1.49 -4.61 -8.10
N SER A 14 2.76 -4.38 -7.77
CA SER A 14 3.41 -3.06 -7.91
C SER A 14 3.40 -2.58 -9.37
N ALA A 15 3.83 -3.43 -10.31
CA ALA A 15 3.85 -3.08 -11.73
C ALA A 15 2.45 -2.85 -12.30
N PHE A 16 1.46 -3.63 -11.87
CA PHE A 16 0.07 -3.50 -12.28
C PHE A 16 -0.52 -2.18 -11.78
N ALA A 17 -0.30 -1.84 -10.51
CA ALA A 17 -0.74 -0.57 -9.93
C ALA A 17 -0.21 0.64 -10.70
N ARG A 18 1.06 0.63 -11.12
CA ARG A 18 1.63 1.70 -11.96
C ARG A 18 0.98 1.78 -13.34
N ARG A 19 0.71 0.65 -13.99
CA ARG A 19 0.16 0.62 -15.36
C ARG A 19 -1.30 1.02 -15.45
N GLN A 20 -2.09 0.74 -14.41
CA GLN A 20 -3.49 1.15 -14.36
C GLN A 20 -3.67 2.62 -13.96
N ALA A 21 -2.65 3.26 -13.40
CA ALA A 21 -2.75 4.60 -12.87
C ALA A 21 -2.74 5.65 -13.99
N GLU A 22 -3.59 6.66 -13.87
CA GLU A 22 -3.53 7.86 -14.69
C GLU A 22 -2.27 8.67 -14.36
N ARG A 23 -1.93 8.75 -13.06
CA ARG A 23 -0.75 9.47 -12.57
C ARG A 23 -0.04 8.68 -11.48
N VAL A 24 1.28 8.74 -11.51
CA VAL A 24 2.17 8.13 -10.51
C VAL A 24 3.09 9.20 -9.93
N ALA A 25 3.30 9.17 -8.61
CA ALA A 25 4.28 10.00 -7.93
C ALA A 25 5.19 9.12 -7.07
N ASP A 26 6.50 9.21 -7.27
CA ASP A 26 7.46 8.45 -6.46
C ASP A 26 7.54 8.99 -5.03
N LEU A 27 7.72 8.09 -4.06
CA LEU A 27 7.78 8.38 -2.64
C LEU A 27 8.95 7.62 -1.99
N PRO A 28 9.43 8.06 -0.81
CA PRO A 28 10.36 7.25 -0.04
C PRO A 28 9.80 5.84 0.23
N GLY A 29 10.50 4.80 -0.24
CA GLY A 29 10.09 3.40 -0.08
C GLY A 29 9.01 2.91 -1.05
N GLY A 30 8.54 3.72 -2.00
CA GLY A 30 7.45 3.32 -2.88
C GLY A 30 6.94 4.42 -3.81
N PHE A 31 5.63 4.47 -4.01
CA PHE A 31 4.97 5.44 -4.89
C PHE A 31 3.48 5.56 -4.58
N ALA A 32 2.88 6.69 -4.95
CA ALA A 32 1.44 6.89 -4.99
C ALA A 32 0.92 6.76 -6.42
N VAL A 33 -0.23 6.12 -6.56
CA VAL A 33 -1.01 6.03 -7.81
C VAL A 33 -2.30 6.81 -7.66
N TYR A 34 -2.73 7.45 -8.74
CA TYR A 34 -3.95 8.25 -8.80
C TYR A 34 -4.70 8.00 -10.10
N ASP A 35 -6.02 8.13 -10.02
CA ASP A 35 -6.94 8.10 -11.14
C ASP A 35 -8.13 9.03 -10.83
N ASP A 36 -8.17 10.17 -11.51
CA ASP A 36 -9.16 11.22 -11.25
C ASP A 36 -10.54 10.82 -11.79
N GLY A 37 -10.57 9.97 -12.83
CA GLY A 37 -11.79 9.32 -13.33
C GLY A 37 -12.44 8.39 -12.30
N PHE A 38 -11.64 7.83 -11.39
CA PHE A 38 -12.09 6.96 -10.29
C PHE A 38 -11.72 7.51 -8.90
N ALA A 39 -11.91 8.80 -8.65
CA ALA A 39 -11.49 9.50 -7.42
C ALA A 39 -11.96 8.89 -6.08
N HIS A 40 -12.99 8.03 -6.07
CA HIS A 40 -13.46 7.32 -4.86
C HIS A 40 -12.96 5.87 -4.74
N SER A 41 -12.26 5.35 -5.76
CA SER A 41 -11.68 4.01 -5.74
C SER A 41 -10.37 4.02 -4.96
N ARG A 42 -10.36 3.36 -3.80
CA ARG A 42 -9.17 3.17 -2.96
C ARG A 42 -8.06 2.41 -3.68
N ALA A 43 -8.40 1.43 -4.51
CA ALA A 43 -7.40 0.59 -5.19
C ALA A 43 -6.73 1.32 -6.36
N ASN A 44 -7.41 2.27 -6.99
CA ASN A 44 -6.83 3.12 -8.04
C ASN A 44 -6.09 4.33 -7.45
N ASN A 45 -6.42 4.71 -6.20
CA ASN A 45 -5.84 5.84 -5.49
C ASN A 45 -5.23 5.40 -4.15
N GLN A 46 -3.96 4.98 -4.19
CA GLN A 46 -3.27 4.42 -3.02
C GLN A 46 -1.77 4.69 -3.04
N VAL A 47 -1.15 4.53 -1.88
CA VAL A 47 0.31 4.40 -1.76
C VAL A 47 0.68 2.92 -1.79
N ILE A 48 1.65 2.56 -2.61
CA ILE A 48 2.30 1.26 -2.63
C ILE A 48 3.70 1.42 -2.03
N ILE A 49 4.03 0.60 -1.03
CA ILE A 49 5.37 0.48 -0.46
C ILE A 49 5.94 -0.86 -0.91
N ASP A 50 6.79 -0.85 -1.92
CA ASP A 50 7.40 -2.04 -2.54
C ASP A 50 8.91 -2.16 -2.29
N LYS A 51 9.44 -1.26 -1.46
CA LYS A 51 10.82 -1.26 -0.97
C LYS A 51 10.81 -1.05 0.53
N THR A 52 11.96 -1.29 1.16
CA THR A 52 12.14 -0.98 2.58
C THR A 52 11.80 0.48 2.87
N ALA A 53 10.86 0.69 3.78
CA ALA A 53 10.44 2.01 4.25
C ALA A 53 10.55 2.06 5.78
N ASP A 54 10.83 3.25 6.32
CA ASP A 54 10.73 3.46 7.77
C ASP A 54 9.23 3.45 8.17
N PRO A 55 8.80 2.50 9.02
CA PRO A 55 7.48 2.54 9.64
C PRO A 55 7.07 3.91 10.16
N GLY A 56 8.03 4.58 10.82
CA GLY A 56 7.91 5.87 11.48
C GLY A 56 7.29 6.96 10.62
N THR A 57 7.58 6.94 9.31
CA THR A 57 7.28 8.02 8.36
C THR A 57 6.03 7.76 7.52
N LEU A 58 5.54 6.52 7.46
CA LEU A 58 4.45 6.15 6.56
C LEU A 58 3.16 6.97 6.71
N PRO A 59 2.67 7.33 7.91
CA PRO A 59 1.47 8.15 8.01
C PRO A 59 1.67 9.56 7.46
N ALA A 60 2.84 10.16 7.69
CA ALA A 60 3.13 11.49 7.16
C ALA A 60 3.17 11.46 5.62
N VAL A 61 3.83 10.45 5.06
CA VAL A 61 3.87 10.21 3.61
C VAL A 61 2.46 9.97 3.05
N ALA A 62 1.63 9.17 3.73
CA ALA A 62 0.27 8.88 3.30
C ALA A 62 -0.65 10.11 3.38
N GLU A 63 -0.52 10.95 4.41
CA GLU A 63 -1.29 12.19 4.52
C GLU A 63 -0.82 13.24 3.50
N GLU A 64 0.48 13.34 3.24
CA GLU A 64 1.00 14.21 2.18
C GLU A 64 0.48 13.77 0.79
N ALA A 65 0.57 12.47 0.49
CA ALA A 65 0.17 11.94 -0.80
C ALA A 65 -1.36 11.91 -0.99
N LEU A 66 -2.11 11.45 0.01
CA LEU A 66 -3.54 11.13 -0.12
C LEU A 66 -4.45 12.03 0.73
N GLY A 67 -3.91 13.04 1.43
CA GLY A 67 -4.68 13.92 2.31
C GLY A 67 -5.79 14.70 1.59
N HIS A 68 -5.62 14.95 0.30
CA HIS A 68 -6.60 15.58 -0.57
C HIS A 68 -7.75 14.65 -0.98
N LEU A 69 -7.64 13.35 -0.71
CA LEU A 69 -8.66 12.34 -0.98
C LEU A 69 -9.45 12.01 0.31
N PRO A 70 -10.71 11.55 0.17
CA PRO A 70 -11.54 11.17 1.32
C PRO A 70 -11.13 9.84 1.95
N HIS A 71 -10.05 9.21 1.48
CA HIS A 71 -9.57 7.93 1.95
C HIS A 71 -8.05 7.84 1.85
N ARG A 72 -7.46 6.98 2.68
CA ARG A 72 -6.04 6.62 2.61
C ARG A 72 -5.93 5.11 2.60
N LEU A 73 -5.43 4.56 1.50
CA LEU A 73 -5.04 3.16 1.41
C LEU A 73 -3.53 3.12 1.20
N VAL A 74 -2.84 2.36 2.05
CA VAL A 74 -1.42 2.07 1.92
C VAL A 74 -1.29 0.55 1.82
N SER A 75 -0.72 0.06 0.73
CA SER A 75 -0.41 -1.35 0.53
C SER A 75 1.09 -1.56 0.70
N VAL A 76 1.48 -2.32 1.72
CA VAL A 76 2.88 -2.69 1.95
C VAL A 76 3.12 -4.05 1.31
N LEU A 77 3.93 -4.07 0.27
CA LEU A 77 4.36 -5.23 -0.50
C LEU A 77 5.85 -5.54 -0.27
N ASP A 78 6.40 -5.00 0.82
CA ASP A 78 7.76 -5.28 1.26
C ASP A 78 7.82 -6.68 1.88
N ASP A 79 8.64 -7.51 1.26
CA ASP A 79 8.94 -8.89 1.64
C ASP A 79 9.50 -9.04 3.06
N ASP A 80 10.16 -7.99 3.57
CA ASP A 80 10.72 -7.96 4.92
C ASP A 80 9.73 -7.40 5.96
N ALA A 81 8.55 -6.94 5.53
CA ALA A 81 7.50 -6.45 6.41
C ALA A 81 6.76 -7.59 7.13
N THR A 82 7.46 -8.28 8.01
CA THR A 82 6.91 -9.33 8.88
C THR A 82 6.10 -8.72 10.02
N ASP A 83 4.76 -8.65 9.84
CA ASP A 83 3.71 -8.23 10.79
C ASP A 83 3.85 -6.86 11.50
N TRP A 84 4.97 -6.16 11.30
CA TRP A 84 5.20 -4.86 11.91
C TRP A 84 4.13 -3.81 11.55
N PRO A 85 3.55 -3.74 10.33
CA PRO A 85 2.60 -2.66 10.00
C PRO A 85 1.40 -2.66 10.93
N ARG A 86 0.89 -3.84 11.29
CA ARG A 86 -0.24 -3.98 12.20
C ARG A 86 0.11 -3.56 13.62
N HIS A 87 1.12 -4.19 14.21
CA HIS A 87 1.48 -3.93 15.61
C HIS A 87 2.04 -2.52 15.83
N TRP A 88 2.70 -1.95 14.83
CA TRP A 88 3.15 -0.58 14.85
C TRP A 88 1.96 0.41 14.81
N CYS A 89 0.96 0.16 13.95
CA CYS A 89 -0.25 0.97 13.87
C CYS A 89 -1.05 0.93 15.17
N GLU A 90 -1.26 -0.27 15.73
CA GLU A 90 -1.95 -0.46 17.02
C GLU A 90 -1.26 0.33 18.14
N ARG A 91 0.08 0.29 18.24
CA ARG A 91 0.84 1.04 19.25
C ARG A 91 0.73 2.56 19.14
N ARG A 92 0.38 3.09 17.96
CA ARG A 92 0.21 4.52 17.73
C ARG A 92 -1.25 4.97 17.70
N GLY A 93 -2.18 4.10 18.10
CA GLY A 93 -3.59 4.43 18.22
C GLY A 93 -4.36 4.42 16.90
N PHE A 94 -3.77 3.88 15.83
CA PHE A 94 -4.50 3.64 14.58
C PHE A 94 -5.45 2.44 14.78
N LEU A 95 -6.68 2.58 14.29
CA LEU A 95 -7.71 1.54 14.33
C LEU A 95 -7.77 0.80 12.99
N ALA A 96 -7.87 -0.53 13.03
CA ALA A 96 -8.15 -1.31 11.82
C ALA A 96 -9.59 -1.00 11.35
N ILE A 97 -9.72 -0.47 10.13
CA ILE A 97 -11.01 -0.05 9.55
C ILE A 97 -11.65 -1.10 8.63
N GLY A 98 -11.00 -2.24 8.41
CA GLY A 98 -11.50 -3.31 7.53
C GLY A 98 -10.64 -4.57 7.56
N ARG A 99 -11.16 -5.65 6.97
CA ARG A 99 -10.47 -6.93 6.80
C ARG A 99 -10.84 -7.51 5.43
N PHE A 100 -9.85 -7.96 4.66
CA PHE A 100 -10.07 -8.74 3.45
C PHE A 100 -10.11 -10.22 3.80
N HIS A 101 -11.07 -10.95 3.26
CA HIS A 101 -11.19 -12.40 3.39
C HIS A 101 -10.99 -13.03 2.02
N CYS A 102 -9.85 -13.70 1.82
CA CYS A 102 -9.61 -14.52 0.64
C CYS A 102 -9.89 -15.98 0.99
N PHE A 103 -10.69 -16.65 0.17
CA PHE A 103 -10.99 -18.07 0.31
C PHE A 103 -10.53 -18.79 -0.96
N GLU A 104 -9.84 -19.92 -0.80
CA GLU A 104 -9.67 -20.88 -1.88
C GLU A 104 -10.42 -22.17 -1.55
N ARG A 105 -10.80 -22.91 -2.59
CA ARG A 105 -11.27 -24.28 -2.46
C ARG A 105 -10.20 -25.16 -3.09
N GLY A 106 -9.66 -26.10 -2.31
CA GLY A 106 -8.71 -27.10 -2.79
C GLY A 106 -9.33 -28.07 -3.79
#